data_AF-A0A1G9H027-F1
#
_entry.id   AF-A0A1G9H027-F1
#
_cell.length_a   1.000
_cell.length_b   1.000
_cell.length_c   1.000
_cell.angle_alpha   90.00
_cell.angle_beta   90.00
_cell.angle_gamma   90.00
#
_symmetry.space_group_name_H-M   'P 1'
#
loop_
_entity.id
_entity.type
_entity.pdbx_description
1 polymer ?
#
loop_
_entity_poly.entity_id
_entity_poly.type
_entity_poly.pdbx_seq_one_letter_code
_entity_poly.pdbx_strand_id
1 'polypeptide(L)'
;MRTRRSLLRTAVAAGAGTLLAIAALPSPPDSTPIDRTVEGSETPPAVDDWTDEPITGETDTPMVRYQYRPIEDGADPNEFDAFVATAPINVVLVPDDEVDGDGLERVMAVLEDEGWLRDPEEYTRYAWDRQESTFVRQQATAAETYYGTSGRLHVRCWSFEGIVSMQAHEDTGARPEHGIASYDRGLEAIESIFDAAGWAVASDAIDLDNEQRDYDGLASVITEDA
;
A
#
# COMPACT_ATOMS: atom_id res chain seq x y z
N MET A 1 -0.91 -45.46 -23.55
CA MET A 1 -0.93 -44.08 -24.07
C MET A 1 -2.09 -43.33 -23.44
N ARG A 2 -1.83 -42.43 -22.48
CA ARG A 2 -2.87 -41.56 -21.88
C ARG A 2 -3.18 -40.44 -22.87
N THR A 3 -4.40 -40.42 -23.40
CA THR A 3 -4.85 -39.41 -24.38
C THR A 3 -4.92 -38.02 -23.75
N ARG A 4 -4.56 -36.98 -24.52
CA ARG A 4 -4.57 -35.55 -24.16
C ARG A 4 -5.84 -35.05 -23.44
N ARG A 5 -6.98 -35.74 -23.60
CA ARG A 5 -8.24 -35.45 -22.91
C ARG A 5 -8.27 -35.78 -21.41
N SER A 6 -7.44 -36.70 -20.89
CA SER A 6 -7.44 -37.00 -19.45
C SER A 6 -6.56 -36.03 -18.66
N LEU A 7 -5.52 -35.44 -19.26
CA LEU A 7 -4.66 -34.45 -18.62
C LEU A 7 -5.40 -33.13 -18.38
N LEU A 8 -6.24 -32.69 -19.33
CA LEU A 8 -7.06 -31.48 -19.17
C LEU A 8 -8.08 -31.60 -18.04
N ARG A 9 -8.67 -32.78 -17.79
CA ARG A 9 -9.61 -32.98 -16.68
C ARG A 9 -8.93 -32.97 -15.31
N THR A 10 -7.68 -33.45 -15.21
CA THR A 10 -6.92 -33.40 -13.96
C THR A 10 -6.44 -31.97 -13.64
N ALA A 11 -6.07 -31.19 -14.67
CA ALA A 11 -5.69 -29.79 -14.49
C ALA A 11 -6.87 -28.90 -14.05
N VAL A 12 -8.06 -29.12 -14.64
CA VAL A 12 -9.29 -28.39 -14.22
C VAL A 12 -9.70 -28.74 -12.79
N ALA A 13 -9.54 -30.00 -12.37
CA ALA A 13 -9.87 -30.43 -11.00
C ALA A 13 -8.89 -29.88 -9.95
N ALA A 14 -7.60 -29.77 -10.28
CA ALA A 14 -6.61 -29.16 -9.39
C ALA A 14 -6.80 -27.63 -9.30
N GLY A 15 -7.05 -26.95 -10.42
CA GLY A 15 -7.26 -25.49 -10.44
C GLY A 15 -8.53 -25.03 -9.73
N ALA A 16 -9.63 -25.79 -9.84
CA ALA A 16 -10.85 -25.51 -9.10
C ALA A 16 -10.71 -25.77 -7.58
N GLY A 17 -9.92 -26.78 -7.20
CA GLY A 17 -9.68 -27.11 -5.79
C GLY A 17 -8.89 -26.03 -5.04
N THR A 18 -7.89 -25.43 -5.68
CA THR A 18 -7.09 -24.36 -5.06
C THR A 18 -7.87 -23.06 -4.90
N LEU A 19 -8.68 -22.67 -5.91
CA LEU A 19 -9.53 -21.48 -5.82
C LEU A 19 -10.65 -21.63 -4.76
N LEU A 20 -11.23 -22.83 -4.62
CA LEU A 20 -12.20 -23.11 -3.55
C LEU A 20 -11.56 -23.17 -2.16
N ALA A 21 -10.29 -23.58 -2.05
CA ALA A 21 -9.59 -23.60 -0.77
C ALA A 21 -9.23 -22.19 -0.27
N ILE A 22 -8.92 -21.26 -1.18
CA ILE A 22 -8.65 -19.85 -0.84
C ILE A 22 -9.95 -19.12 -0.46
N ALA A 23 -11.05 -19.35 -1.19
CA ALA A 23 -12.36 -18.79 -0.83
C ALA A 23 -12.99 -19.43 0.42
N ALA A 24 -12.49 -20.59 0.86
CA ALA A 24 -12.93 -21.28 2.07
C ALA A 24 -12.04 -21.01 3.29
N LEU A 25 -10.97 -20.22 3.14
CA LEU A 25 -10.34 -19.62 4.30
C LEU A 25 -11.35 -18.64 4.89
N PRO A 26 -11.69 -18.75 6.17
CA PRO A 26 -12.54 -17.75 6.80
C PRO A 26 -11.87 -16.39 6.62
N SER A 27 -12.64 -15.38 6.22
CA SER A 27 -12.25 -13.99 6.45
C SER A 27 -11.79 -13.88 7.91
N PRO A 28 -10.71 -13.15 8.21
CA PRO A 28 -10.31 -12.89 9.58
C PRO A 28 -11.55 -12.48 10.38
N PRO A 29 -11.81 -13.10 11.55
CA PRO A 29 -13.09 -12.99 12.25
C PRO A 29 -13.47 -11.56 12.66
N ASP A 30 -12.53 -10.62 12.54
CA ASP A 30 -12.65 -9.24 12.99
C ASP A 30 -12.33 -8.24 11.86
N SER A 31 -12.60 -8.57 10.58
CA SER A 31 -12.39 -7.60 9.50
C SER A 31 -13.30 -6.38 9.67
N THR A 32 -12.69 -5.21 9.86
CA THR A 32 -13.28 -3.89 9.88
C THR A 32 -14.08 -3.65 8.60
N PRO A 33 -15.38 -3.31 8.70
CA PRO A 33 -16.19 -3.01 7.53
C PRO A 33 -15.64 -1.80 6.78
N ILE A 34 -15.32 -1.97 5.49
CA ILE A 34 -14.81 -0.91 4.61
C ILE A 34 -15.86 0.19 4.37
N ASP A 35 -17.16 -0.13 4.50
CA ASP A 35 -18.27 0.81 4.29
C ASP A 35 -18.58 1.69 5.50
N ARG A 36 -17.74 1.66 6.55
CA ARG A 36 -17.90 2.53 7.71
C ARG A 36 -17.42 3.96 7.36
N THR A 37 -18.11 4.94 7.89
CA THR A 37 -17.67 6.35 7.78
C THR A 37 -16.64 6.62 8.86
N VAL A 38 -15.43 7.03 8.46
CA VAL A 38 -14.41 7.55 9.35
C VAL A 38 -14.74 9.02 9.67
N GLU A 39 -14.72 9.38 10.96
CA GLU A 39 -14.91 10.77 11.37
C GLU A 39 -13.58 11.49 11.21
N GLY A 40 -13.45 12.34 10.17
CA GLY A 40 -12.20 13.03 9.88
C GLY A 40 -11.69 13.84 11.08
N SER A 41 -10.42 13.62 11.43
CA SER A 41 -9.71 14.39 12.43
C SER A 41 -9.10 15.66 11.83
N GLU A 42 -8.63 16.56 12.70
CA GLU A 42 -7.74 17.64 12.26
C GLU A 42 -6.40 17.03 11.81
N THR A 43 -5.73 17.72 10.89
CA THR A 43 -4.38 17.34 10.44
C THR A 43 -3.38 17.49 11.59
N PRO A 44 -2.43 16.56 11.80
CA PRO A 44 -1.47 16.65 12.89
C PRO A 44 -0.45 17.79 12.64
N PRO A 45 0.06 18.43 13.71
CA PRO A 45 1.07 19.49 13.60
C PRO A 45 2.35 19.09 12.85
N ALA A 46 2.65 17.78 12.83
CA ALA A 46 3.83 17.24 12.14
C ALA A 46 3.81 17.47 10.62
N VAL A 47 2.64 17.74 10.04
CA VAL A 47 2.48 17.93 8.59
C VAL A 47 1.83 19.27 8.22
N ASP A 48 1.61 20.18 9.17
CA ASP A 48 0.97 21.49 8.95
C ASP A 48 1.65 22.28 7.80
N ASP A 49 2.98 22.23 7.74
CA ASP A 49 3.76 22.93 6.71
C ASP A 49 3.55 22.35 5.29
N TRP A 50 2.82 21.23 5.16
CA TRP A 50 2.63 20.49 3.92
C TRP A 50 1.17 20.51 3.41
N THR A 51 0.25 21.12 4.15
CA THR A 51 -1.18 21.15 3.77
C THR A 51 -1.55 22.33 2.87
N ASP A 52 -0.74 23.40 2.88
CA ASP A 52 -1.11 24.68 2.26
C ASP A 52 -0.84 24.72 0.74
N GLU A 53 0.17 23.99 0.26
CA GLU A 53 0.58 23.97 -1.15
C GLU A 53 0.88 22.54 -1.62
N PRO A 54 0.64 22.22 -2.91
CA PRO A 54 0.96 20.90 -3.46
C PRO A 54 2.45 20.59 -3.39
N ILE A 55 2.78 19.35 -3.02
CA ILE A 55 4.15 18.84 -3.01
C ILE A 55 4.49 18.31 -4.40
N THR A 56 5.36 19.01 -5.10
CA THR A 56 5.65 18.73 -6.52
C THR A 56 6.98 18.03 -6.79
N GLY A 57 7.87 17.92 -5.80
CA GLY A 57 9.17 17.27 -5.91
C GLY A 57 9.39 16.12 -4.92
N GLU A 58 10.08 15.06 -5.36
CA GLU A 58 10.47 13.90 -4.51
C GLU A 58 11.46 14.27 -3.39
N THR A 59 12.03 15.47 -3.43
CA THR A 59 13.03 15.92 -2.45
C THR A 59 12.47 16.96 -1.48
N ASP A 60 11.23 17.39 -1.66
CA ASP A 60 10.67 18.53 -0.93
C ASP A 60 10.30 18.13 0.50
N THR A 61 9.80 16.90 0.67
CA THR A 61 9.40 16.33 1.96
C THR A 61 10.00 14.94 2.17
N PRO A 62 9.93 14.39 3.39
CA PRO A 62 10.25 12.97 3.65
C PRO A 62 9.23 11.99 3.05
N MET A 63 8.08 12.48 2.60
CA MET A 63 7.03 11.65 2.02
C MET A 63 7.40 11.28 0.58
N VAL A 64 7.13 10.02 0.24
CA VAL A 64 7.25 9.52 -1.13
C VAL A 64 6.00 9.94 -1.90
N ARG A 65 6.15 10.39 -3.15
CA ARG A 65 5.00 10.71 -4.00
C ARG A 65 4.60 9.56 -4.91
N TYR A 66 5.57 8.79 -5.40
CA TYR A 66 5.31 7.65 -6.28
C TYR A 66 6.06 6.40 -5.87
N GLN A 67 5.48 5.24 -6.20
CA GLN A 67 6.26 4.02 -6.37
C GLN A 67 6.89 3.95 -7.75
N TYR A 68 8.12 3.46 -7.81
CA TYR A 68 8.95 3.36 -8.99
C TYR A 68 9.28 1.91 -9.33
N ARG A 69 9.61 1.69 -10.60
CA ARG A 69 10.30 0.48 -11.07
C ARG A 69 11.50 0.86 -11.93
N PRO A 70 12.56 0.04 -11.97
CA PRO A 70 13.64 0.26 -12.90
C PRO A 70 13.14 0.09 -14.34
N ILE A 71 13.70 0.88 -15.26
CA ILE A 71 13.43 0.78 -16.69
C ILE A 71 14.10 -0.48 -17.27
N GLU A 72 15.31 -0.79 -16.78
CA GLU A 72 16.11 -1.94 -17.19
C GLU A 72 16.61 -2.73 -15.97
N ASP A 73 16.80 -4.04 -16.14
CA ASP A 73 17.36 -4.89 -15.08
C ASP A 73 18.79 -4.43 -14.71
N GLY A 74 19.03 -4.21 -13.42
CA GLY A 74 20.33 -3.77 -12.91
C GLY A 74 20.59 -2.27 -13.03
N ALA A 75 19.55 -1.45 -13.22
CA ALA A 75 19.61 0.00 -13.11
C ALA A 75 20.35 0.46 -11.83
N ASP A 76 21.18 1.49 -11.95
CA ASP A 76 21.84 2.12 -10.81
C ASP A 76 20.77 2.81 -9.94
N PRO A 77 20.59 2.41 -8.67
CA PRO A 77 19.57 3.02 -7.80
C PRO A 77 19.84 4.50 -7.53
N ASN A 78 21.03 5.03 -7.80
CA ASN A 78 21.34 6.45 -7.61
C ASN A 78 21.01 7.31 -8.85
N GLU A 79 20.60 6.70 -9.97
CA GLU A 79 20.24 7.40 -11.20
C GLU A 79 18.72 7.55 -11.29
N PHE A 80 18.21 8.75 -10.97
CA PHE A 80 16.77 9.03 -10.94
C PHE A 80 16.06 8.63 -12.25
N ASP A 81 16.66 8.99 -13.39
CA ASP A 81 16.11 8.76 -14.74
C ASP A 81 16.15 7.27 -15.17
N ALA A 82 16.82 6.40 -14.43
CA ALA A 82 16.84 4.96 -14.68
C ALA A 82 15.56 4.25 -14.17
N PHE A 83 14.67 4.99 -13.52
CA PHE A 83 13.42 4.51 -12.95
C PHE A 83 12.23 5.28 -13.52
N VAL A 84 11.07 4.63 -13.51
CA VAL A 84 9.82 5.24 -13.95
C VAL A 84 8.77 5.11 -12.86
N ALA A 85 8.03 6.18 -12.61
CA ALA A 85 6.89 6.19 -11.70
C ALA A 85 5.80 5.23 -12.21
N THR A 86 5.15 4.52 -11.30
CA THR A 86 4.19 3.44 -11.63
C THR A 86 2.84 3.56 -10.95
N ALA A 87 2.79 4.07 -9.73
CA ALA A 87 1.55 4.37 -9.02
C ALA A 87 1.82 5.45 -7.97
N PRO A 88 0.79 6.18 -7.55
CA PRO A 88 0.88 7.19 -6.51
C PRO A 88 0.95 6.55 -5.12
N ILE A 89 1.56 7.27 -4.19
CA ILE A 89 1.33 7.13 -2.76
C ILE A 89 0.03 7.87 -2.43
N ASN A 90 -0.79 7.27 -1.57
CA ASN A 90 -2.11 7.81 -1.19
C ASN A 90 -2.38 7.80 0.30
N VAL A 91 -1.45 7.31 1.11
CA VAL A 91 -1.53 7.37 2.57
C VAL A 91 -0.18 7.78 3.13
N VAL A 92 -0.19 8.73 4.05
CA VAL A 92 0.96 9.18 4.83
C VAL A 92 0.67 8.87 6.29
N LEU A 93 1.53 8.09 6.95
CA LEU A 93 1.39 7.80 8.36
C LEU A 93 2.50 8.49 9.15
N VAL A 94 2.11 9.03 10.30
CA VAL A 94 2.95 9.73 11.27
C VAL A 94 2.87 8.96 12.60
N PRO A 95 3.65 7.88 12.76
CA PRO A 95 3.74 7.17 14.04
C PRO A 95 4.37 8.07 15.12
N ASP A 96 3.94 7.93 16.37
CA ASP A 96 4.43 8.74 17.50
C ASP A 96 5.94 8.49 17.73
N ASP A 97 6.78 9.52 17.67
CA ASP A 97 8.23 9.41 17.85
C ASP A 97 8.67 9.23 19.32
N GLU A 98 7.77 9.45 20.27
CA GLU A 98 8.01 9.21 21.70
C GLU A 98 7.82 7.74 22.12
N VAL A 99 7.13 6.94 21.31
CA VAL A 99 6.94 5.51 21.56
C VAL A 99 8.15 4.73 21.07
N ASP A 100 8.79 4.01 21.99
CA ASP A 100 9.91 3.11 21.70
C ASP A 100 9.54 2.06 20.64
N GLY A 101 10.16 2.13 19.46
CA GLY A 101 9.99 1.16 18.39
C GLY A 101 10.24 1.74 17.00
N ASP A 102 10.33 0.88 15.99
CA ASP A 102 10.32 1.32 14.60
C ASP A 102 8.88 1.70 14.21
N GLY A 103 8.67 2.94 13.77
CA GLY A 103 7.35 3.43 13.33
C GLY A 103 6.73 2.57 12.24
N LEU A 104 7.54 2.01 11.34
CA LEU A 104 7.06 1.09 10.31
C LEU A 104 6.49 -0.19 10.92
N GLU A 105 7.13 -0.74 11.96
CA GLU A 105 6.66 -1.95 12.63
C GLU A 105 5.32 -1.75 13.33
N ARG A 106 5.08 -0.57 13.91
CA ARG A 106 3.78 -0.23 14.51
C ARG A 106 2.68 -0.12 13.46
N VAL A 107 2.95 0.53 12.33
CA VAL A 107 2.03 0.57 11.19
C VAL A 107 1.69 -0.84 10.71
N MET A 108 2.69 -1.72 10.59
CA MET A 108 2.46 -3.10 10.16
C MET A 108 1.69 -3.91 11.21
N ALA A 109 1.94 -3.68 12.51
CA ALA A 109 1.23 -4.36 13.58
C ALA A 109 -0.28 -4.10 13.55
N VAL A 110 -0.72 -2.87 13.25
CA VAL A 110 -2.14 -2.55 13.08
C VAL A 110 -2.78 -3.40 11.98
N LEU A 111 -2.09 -3.57 10.84
CA LEU A 111 -2.58 -4.39 9.73
C LEU A 111 -2.57 -5.88 10.08
N GLU A 112 -1.55 -6.36 10.78
CA GLU A 112 -1.46 -7.77 11.23
C GLU A 112 -2.53 -8.11 12.27
N ASP A 113 -2.85 -7.19 13.19
CA ASP A 113 -3.93 -7.34 14.18
C ASP A 113 -5.31 -7.40 13.51
N GLU A 114 -5.48 -6.69 12.39
CA GLU A 114 -6.63 -6.76 11.50
C GLU A 114 -6.67 -8.06 10.66
N GLY A 115 -5.63 -8.89 10.75
CA GLY A 115 -5.53 -10.18 10.08
C GLY A 115 -4.96 -10.12 8.67
N TRP A 116 -4.36 -9.01 8.26
CA TRP A 116 -3.61 -8.93 7.01
C TRP A 116 -2.31 -9.72 7.12
N LEU A 117 -1.90 -10.31 6.00
CA LEU A 117 -0.67 -11.09 5.90
C LEU A 117 0.47 -10.20 5.47
N ARG A 118 1.55 -10.22 6.25
CA ARG A 118 2.81 -9.55 5.94
C ARG A 118 3.61 -10.29 4.86
N ASP A 119 4.36 -9.53 4.08
CA ASP A 119 5.22 -9.99 2.99
C ASP A 119 4.54 -10.98 2.01
N PRO A 120 3.37 -10.63 1.46
CA PRO A 120 2.78 -11.37 0.35
C PRO A 120 3.72 -11.36 -0.87
N GLU A 121 3.53 -12.31 -1.78
CA GLU A 121 4.31 -12.35 -3.02
C GLU A 121 3.91 -11.15 -3.91
N GLU A 122 4.80 -10.17 -4.00
CA GLU A 122 4.59 -8.91 -4.71
C GLU A 122 5.72 -8.58 -5.67
N TYR A 123 5.41 -7.82 -6.72
CA TYR A 123 6.46 -7.21 -7.52
C TYR A 123 7.27 -6.22 -6.68
N THR A 124 8.60 -6.31 -6.80
CA THR A 124 9.50 -5.33 -6.20
C THR A 124 9.21 -3.93 -6.74
N ARG A 125 9.01 -2.99 -5.82
CA ARG A 125 8.88 -1.56 -6.10
C ARG A 125 9.87 -0.77 -5.26
N TYR A 126 10.09 0.47 -5.69
CA TYR A 126 11.08 1.38 -5.12
C TYR A 126 10.45 2.73 -4.81
N ALA A 127 11.08 3.49 -3.93
CA ALA A 127 10.81 4.89 -3.70
C ALA A 127 12.13 5.65 -3.63
N TRP A 128 12.10 6.95 -3.93
CA TRP A 128 13.27 7.80 -3.84
C TRP A 128 13.52 8.21 -2.38
N ASP A 129 14.69 7.88 -1.85
CA ASP A 129 15.18 8.39 -0.58
C ASP A 129 15.98 9.68 -0.84
N ARG A 130 15.46 10.81 -0.38
CA ARG A 130 16.08 12.13 -0.55
C ARG A 130 17.37 12.30 0.24
N GLN A 131 17.52 11.66 1.39
CA GLN A 131 18.71 11.81 2.24
C GLN A 131 19.90 11.11 1.60
N GLU A 132 19.67 9.89 1.11
CA GLU A 132 20.70 9.05 0.51
C GLU A 132 20.81 9.23 -1.01
N SER A 133 19.87 9.97 -1.61
CA SER A 133 19.76 10.18 -3.07
C SER A 133 19.80 8.86 -3.83
N THR A 134 18.94 7.92 -3.41
CA THR A 134 18.93 6.55 -3.93
C THR A 134 17.52 5.96 -3.94
N PHE A 135 17.25 5.07 -4.89
CA PHE A 135 16.03 4.27 -4.89
C PHE A 135 16.12 3.13 -3.88
N VAL A 136 15.24 3.17 -2.90
CA VAL A 136 15.13 2.16 -1.84
C VAL A 136 13.96 1.24 -2.16
N ARG A 137 14.22 -0.07 -2.08
CA ARG A 137 13.20 -1.10 -2.22
C ARG A 137 12.12 -0.92 -1.14
N GLN A 138 10.87 -1.23 -1.48
CA GLN A 138 9.76 -1.31 -0.51
C GLN A 138 10.22 -2.03 0.77
N GLN A 139 9.93 -1.44 1.93
CA GLN A 139 10.44 -1.91 3.21
C GLN A 139 9.46 -2.87 3.89
N ALA A 140 8.16 -2.70 3.65
CA ALA A 140 7.14 -3.63 4.11
C ALA A 140 5.97 -3.73 3.11
N THR A 141 5.24 -4.84 3.20
CA THR A 141 4.00 -5.09 2.45
C THR A 141 3.02 -5.88 3.30
N ALA A 142 1.74 -5.61 3.13
CA ALA A 142 0.67 -6.43 3.71
C ALA A 142 -0.51 -6.55 2.74
N ALA A 143 -1.25 -7.65 2.81
CA ALA A 143 -2.44 -7.90 2.01
C ALA A 143 -3.43 -8.82 2.73
N GLU A 144 -4.70 -8.77 2.34
CA GLU A 144 -5.73 -9.68 2.89
C GLU A 144 -5.45 -11.17 2.58
N THR A 145 -4.73 -11.45 1.49
CA THR A 145 -4.34 -12.81 1.10
C THR A 145 -2.92 -12.86 0.51
N TYR A 146 -2.26 -14.00 0.68
CA TYR A 146 -0.84 -14.16 0.33
C TYR A 146 -0.55 -14.03 -1.18
N TYR A 147 -1.51 -14.41 -2.03
CA TYR A 147 -1.37 -14.36 -3.48
C TYR A 147 -2.33 -13.34 -4.10
N GLY A 148 -1.84 -12.61 -5.10
CA GLY A 148 -2.63 -11.69 -5.93
C GLY A 148 -3.87 -12.31 -6.54
N THR A 149 -5.04 -11.85 -6.11
CA THR A 149 -6.33 -12.18 -6.72
C THR A 149 -7.11 -10.90 -6.98
N SER A 150 -8.05 -10.94 -7.94
CA SER A 150 -8.89 -9.77 -8.22
C SER A 150 -9.67 -9.39 -6.98
N GLY A 151 -9.66 -8.11 -6.65
CA GLY A 151 -10.39 -7.56 -5.51
C GLY A 151 -9.66 -7.69 -4.18
N ARG A 152 -8.40 -8.15 -4.18
CA ARG A 152 -7.58 -8.18 -2.98
C ARG A 152 -7.09 -6.78 -2.65
N LEU A 153 -7.22 -6.37 -1.40
CA LEU A 153 -6.58 -5.16 -0.90
C LEU A 153 -5.14 -5.46 -0.47
N HIS A 154 -4.24 -4.55 -0.80
CA HIS A 154 -2.87 -4.61 -0.31
C HIS A 154 -2.21 -3.24 -0.24
N VAL A 155 -1.11 -3.22 0.52
CA VAL A 155 -0.29 -2.05 0.74
C VAL A 155 1.18 -2.33 0.47
N ARG A 156 1.90 -1.27 0.08
CA ARG A 156 3.37 -1.22 0.08
C ARG A 156 3.83 0.02 0.83
N CYS A 157 4.85 -0.14 1.67
CA CYS A 157 5.29 0.90 2.59
C CYS A 157 6.77 1.23 2.43
N TRP A 158 7.08 2.51 2.65
CA TRP A 158 8.44 3.07 2.76
C TRP A 158 8.47 4.00 3.97
N SER A 159 9.49 3.89 4.81
CA SER A 159 9.72 4.71 5.99
C SER A 159 10.98 5.52 5.80
N PHE A 160 10.83 6.85 5.83
CA PHE A 160 11.92 7.82 5.73
C PHE A 160 11.72 8.93 6.75
N GLU A 161 12.78 9.23 7.50
CA GLU A 161 12.81 10.35 8.46
C GLU A 161 11.64 10.32 9.48
N GLY A 162 11.16 9.12 9.85
CA GLY A 162 10.04 8.94 10.78
C GLY A 162 8.64 8.95 10.15
N ILE A 163 8.53 9.24 8.86
CA ILE A 163 7.27 9.23 8.11
C ILE A 163 7.14 7.93 7.32
N VAL A 164 5.97 7.29 7.39
CA VAL A 164 5.67 6.11 6.58
C VAL A 164 4.78 6.53 5.41
N SER A 165 5.29 6.37 4.19
CA SER A 165 4.51 6.53 2.95
C SER A 165 3.96 5.17 2.53
N MET A 166 2.66 5.12 2.24
CA MET A 166 1.94 3.90 1.93
C MET A 166 1.16 4.04 0.62
N GLN A 167 1.30 3.02 -0.23
CA GLN A 167 0.49 2.83 -1.42
C GLN A 167 -0.58 1.79 -1.12
N ALA A 168 -1.83 2.21 -0.96
CA ALA A 168 -2.99 1.37 -0.68
C ALA A 168 -3.89 1.25 -1.92
N HIS A 169 -4.27 0.02 -2.29
CA HIS A 169 -5.11 -0.20 -3.47
C HIS A 169 -5.76 -1.59 -3.50
N GLU A 170 -6.76 -1.72 -4.38
CA GLU A 170 -7.38 -3.00 -4.77
C GLU A 170 -6.72 -3.55 -6.05
N ASP A 171 -6.38 -4.85 -6.06
CA ASP A 171 -5.85 -5.56 -7.23
C ASP A 171 -6.92 -5.84 -8.31
N THR A 172 -6.54 -5.75 -9.58
CA THR A 172 -7.35 -6.23 -10.72
C THR A 172 -7.10 -7.70 -11.06
N GLY A 173 -8.12 -8.33 -11.64
CA GLY A 173 -8.07 -9.71 -12.10
C GLY A 173 -7.09 -9.99 -13.24
N ALA A 174 -6.52 -11.20 -13.16
CA ALA A 174 -5.33 -11.68 -13.87
C ALA A 174 -5.30 -11.46 -15.40
N ARG A 175 -4.39 -10.59 -15.81
CA ARG A 175 -3.46 -10.82 -16.94
C ARG A 175 -2.08 -11.16 -16.33
N PRO A 176 -1.05 -11.57 -17.08
CA PRO A 176 0.25 -11.96 -16.51
C PRO A 176 0.92 -10.89 -15.62
N GLU A 177 0.34 -9.69 -15.56
CA GLU A 177 0.66 -8.60 -14.64
C GLU A 177 -0.65 -8.17 -13.95
N HIS A 178 -0.68 -8.23 -12.62
CA HIS A 178 -1.76 -7.63 -11.82
C HIS A 178 -1.66 -6.10 -11.91
N GLY A 179 -2.79 -5.43 -12.14
CA GLY A 179 -2.88 -3.96 -12.20
C GLY A 179 -3.79 -3.42 -11.09
N ILE A 180 -3.91 -2.11 -11.00
CA ILE A 180 -4.65 -1.41 -9.95
C ILE A 180 -6.13 -1.25 -10.36
N ALA A 181 -7.05 -1.64 -9.48
CA ALA A 181 -8.49 -1.62 -9.72
C ALA A 181 -9.15 -0.35 -9.22
N SER A 182 -8.70 0.10 -8.04
CA SER A 182 -9.17 1.30 -7.35
C SER A 182 -8.15 1.70 -6.28
N TYR A 183 -7.84 2.99 -6.20
CA TYR A 183 -7.14 3.57 -5.05
C TYR A 183 -8.12 3.91 -3.92
N ASP A 184 -9.28 4.48 -4.25
CA ASP A 184 -10.33 4.86 -3.28
C ASP A 184 -10.66 3.72 -2.32
N ARG A 185 -10.86 2.49 -2.82
CA ARG A 185 -11.18 1.34 -1.96
C ARG A 185 -10.04 0.91 -1.06
N GLY A 186 -8.81 1.03 -1.53
CA GLY A 186 -7.63 0.79 -0.71
C GLY A 186 -7.51 1.84 0.38
N LEU A 187 -7.75 3.09 0.03
CA LEU A 187 -7.73 4.23 0.94
C LEU A 187 -8.80 4.10 2.03
N GLU A 188 -10.06 3.93 1.65
CA GLU A 188 -11.20 3.74 2.55
C GLU A 188 -10.97 2.59 3.55
N ALA A 189 -10.38 1.48 3.08
CA ALA A 189 -10.05 0.35 3.93
C ALA A 189 -8.95 0.70 4.95
N ILE A 190 -7.88 1.36 4.51
CA ILE A 190 -6.78 1.75 5.41
C ILE A 190 -7.22 2.78 6.44
N GLU A 191 -7.92 3.84 6.02
CA GLU A 191 -8.52 4.81 6.94
C GLU A 191 -9.41 4.11 7.98
N SER A 192 -10.23 3.16 7.53
CA SER A 192 -11.09 2.39 8.41
C SER A 192 -10.31 1.53 9.41
N ILE A 193 -9.26 0.85 8.97
CA ILE A 193 -8.47 -0.02 9.85
C ILE A 193 -7.75 0.81 10.92
N PHE A 194 -7.14 1.92 10.54
CA PHE A 194 -6.38 2.75 11.46
C PHE A 194 -7.28 3.52 12.45
N ASP A 195 -8.41 4.07 12.01
CA ASP A 195 -9.37 4.68 12.95
C ASP A 195 -9.98 3.62 13.91
N ALA A 196 -10.19 2.37 13.46
CA ALA A 196 -10.61 1.28 14.34
C ALA A 196 -9.55 0.94 15.42
N ALA A 197 -8.28 1.08 15.06
CA ALA A 197 -7.14 0.95 15.98
C ALA A 197 -6.96 2.18 16.89
N GLY A 198 -7.78 3.23 16.72
CA GLY A 198 -7.75 4.44 17.53
C GLY A 198 -6.75 5.50 17.05
N TRP A 199 -6.24 5.38 15.83
CA TRP A 199 -5.39 6.40 15.22
C TRP A 199 -6.27 7.51 14.62
N ALA A 200 -5.79 8.75 14.66
CA ALA A 200 -6.46 9.86 14.00
C ALA A 200 -6.29 9.78 12.48
N VAL A 201 -7.36 10.09 11.74
CA VAL A 201 -7.38 10.05 10.28
C VAL A 201 -7.86 11.39 9.74
N ALA A 202 -6.96 12.12 9.09
CA ALA A 202 -7.28 13.32 8.31
C ALA A 202 -7.31 12.93 6.82
N SER A 203 -8.50 12.64 6.30
CA SER A 203 -8.70 12.26 4.90
C SER A 203 -8.34 13.39 3.94
N ASP A 204 -7.75 13.04 2.80
CA ASP A 204 -7.41 13.96 1.70
C ASP A 204 -6.63 15.22 2.14
N ALA A 205 -5.78 15.08 3.16
CA ALA A 205 -5.18 16.21 3.87
C ALA A 205 -3.99 16.85 3.14
N ILE A 206 -3.27 16.09 2.31
CA ILE A 206 -2.05 16.58 1.61
C ILE A 206 -2.18 16.33 0.12
N ASP A 207 -1.89 17.37 -0.69
CA ASP A 207 -1.78 17.25 -2.14
C ASP A 207 -0.34 16.88 -2.54
N LEU A 208 -0.17 15.65 -3.06
CA LEU A 208 1.14 15.14 -3.51
C LEU A 208 1.39 15.38 -5.01
N ASP A 209 0.52 16.11 -5.72
CA ASP A 209 0.59 16.38 -7.16
C ASP A 209 0.88 15.08 -7.96
N ASN A 210 0.20 14.01 -7.58
CA ASN A 210 0.40 12.67 -8.11
C ASN A 210 -0.88 12.02 -8.64
N GLU A 211 -1.80 12.86 -9.14
CA GLU A 211 -3.06 12.45 -9.79
C GLU A 211 -2.83 11.33 -10.82
N GLN A 212 -3.69 10.32 -10.77
CA GLN A 212 -3.78 9.24 -11.74
C GLN A 212 -5.25 9.01 -12.13
N ARG A 213 -5.49 8.06 -13.04
CA ARG A 213 -6.79 7.86 -13.69
C ARG A 213 -7.99 7.78 -12.73
N ASP A 214 -7.81 7.18 -11.55
CA ASP A 214 -8.81 6.92 -10.52
C ASP A 214 -8.31 7.32 -9.12
N TYR A 215 -7.48 8.36 -9.06
CA TYR A 215 -6.96 8.95 -7.83
C TYR A 215 -6.62 10.42 -8.07
N ASP A 216 -7.11 11.32 -7.23
CA ASP A 216 -7.06 12.77 -7.46
C ASP A 216 -5.74 13.44 -7.04
N GLY A 217 -4.84 12.70 -6.41
CA GLY A 217 -3.54 13.20 -5.95
C GLY A 217 -3.50 13.54 -4.46
N LEU A 218 -4.62 13.43 -3.75
CA LEU A 218 -4.74 13.75 -2.34
C LEU A 218 -4.48 12.53 -1.46
N ALA A 219 -3.52 12.64 -0.55
CA ALA A 219 -3.19 11.59 0.40
C ALA A 219 -3.84 11.85 1.75
N SER A 220 -4.40 10.79 2.34
CA SER A 220 -4.85 10.83 3.73
C SER A 220 -3.66 10.79 4.69
N VAL A 221 -3.76 11.55 5.77
CA VAL A 221 -2.76 11.57 6.84
C VAL A 221 -3.32 10.80 8.04
N ILE A 222 -2.56 9.83 8.52
CA ILE A 222 -2.94 8.99 9.67
C ILE A 222 -1.90 9.18 10.77
N THR A 223 -2.34 9.47 11.99
CA THR A 223 -1.45 9.75 13.11
C THR A 223 -1.78 8.88 14.30
N GLU A 224 -0.74 8.34 14.92
CA GLU A 224 -0.85 7.67 16.21
C GLU A 224 -0.99 8.78 17.26
N ASP A 225 -2.23 9.15 17.58
CA ASP A 225 -2.51 10.13 18.64
C ASP A 225 -2.00 9.61 19.99
N ALA A 226 -1.37 10.50 20.77
CA ALA A 226 -0.98 10.27 22.16
C ALA A 226 -2.13 10.52 23.16
#